data_AF-A0A849WR09-F1
#
_entry.id   AF-A0A849WR09-F1
#
_cell.length_a   1.000
_cell.length_b   1.000
_cell.length_c   1.000
_cell.angle_alpha   90.00
_cell.angle_beta   90.00
_cell.angle_gamma   90.00
#
_symmetry.space_group_name_H-M   'P 1'
#
loop_
_entity.id
_entity.type
_entity.pdbx_description
1 polymer ?
#
loop_
_entity_poly.entity_id
_entity_poly.type
_entity_poly.pdbx_seq_one_letter_code
_entity_poly.pdbx_strand_id
1 'polypeptide(L)'
;MKKNRTILLWFLFGVYVFIRYFCTQWLESLWEYASYLFELVVAICSCMLINEKLKFNIKNVPNILIISTSSLMIGLFIYRFAFANKILIPFDLTSIESLVFLLIVAPVLEEGIFRFFLWKTFASLNIKFAFILTTIFFSYSHFHAYWFFPQNFHQFIFYQTIYTLILSLLCGYSVWKYNSLVGSILIHFAFNLGFYLGSLY
;
A
#
# COMPACT_ATOMS: atom_id res chain seq x y z
N MET A 1 22.91 -9.08 2.51
CA MET A 1 22.20 -10.11 1.72
C MET A 1 23.18 -10.75 0.75
N LYS A 2 23.18 -12.08 0.54
CA LYS A 2 24.08 -12.74 -0.42
C LYS A 2 23.76 -12.25 -1.85
N LYS A 3 24.77 -12.03 -2.70
CA LYS A 3 24.63 -11.51 -4.07
C LYS A 3 23.53 -12.22 -4.89
N ASN A 4 23.47 -13.55 -4.81
CA ASN A 4 22.49 -14.36 -5.54
C ASN A 4 21.04 -14.04 -5.11
N ARG A 5 20.80 -13.75 -3.83
CA ARG A 5 19.46 -13.39 -3.32
C ARG A 5 19.03 -12.00 -3.82
N THR A 6 19.97 -11.05 -3.90
CA THR A 6 19.70 -9.73 -4.47
C THR A 6 19.25 -9.86 -5.92
N ILE A 7 19.94 -10.66 -6.74
CA ILE A 7 19.57 -10.90 -8.15
C ILE A 7 18.16 -11.49 -8.25
N LEU A 8 17.84 -12.49 -7.41
CA LEU A 8 16.50 -13.09 -7.38
C LEU A 8 15.40 -12.11 -6.97
N LEU A 9 15.67 -11.17 -6.05
CA LEU A 9 14.72 -10.12 -5.68
C LEU A 9 14.48 -9.13 -6.82
N TRP A 10 15.52 -8.74 -7.54
CA TRP A 10 15.38 -7.89 -8.74
C TRP A 10 14.62 -8.61 -9.86
N PHE A 11 14.84 -9.91 -10.03
CA PHE A 11 14.05 -10.73 -10.95
C PHE A 11 12.57 -10.78 -10.53
N LEU A 12 12.28 -11.07 -9.25
CA LEU A 12 10.92 -11.05 -8.71
C LEU A 12 10.26 -9.67 -8.88
N PHE A 13 11.03 -8.58 -8.74
CA PHE A 13 10.54 -7.23 -8.95
C PHE A 13 10.17 -6.99 -10.42
N GLY A 14 11.00 -7.45 -11.35
CA GLY A 14 10.67 -7.42 -12.79
C GLY A 14 9.40 -8.19 -13.11
N VAL A 15 9.23 -9.39 -12.55
CA VAL A 15 8.00 -10.19 -12.69
C VAL A 15 6.79 -9.46 -12.11
N TYR A 16 6.93 -8.89 -10.91
CA TYR A 16 5.87 -8.12 -10.26
C TYR A 16 5.44 -6.93 -11.11
N VAL A 17 6.38 -6.11 -11.57
CA VAL A 17 6.08 -4.93 -12.41
C VAL A 17 5.45 -5.36 -13.73
N PHE A 18 5.98 -6.39 -14.38
CA PHE A 18 5.44 -6.88 -15.64
C PHE A 18 3.98 -7.32 -15.49
N ILE A 19 3.69 -8.22 -14.55
CA ILE A 19 2.33 -8.74 -14.36
C ILE A 19 1.39 -7.62 -13.89
N ARG A 20 1.81 -6.81 -12.91
CA ARG A 20 0.94 -5.82 -12.27
C ARG A 20 0.57 -4.66 -13.19
N TYR A 21 1.45 -4.24 -14.10
CA TYR A 21 1.23 -3.06 -14.94
C TYR A 21 0.98 -3.39 -16.42
N PHE A 22 1.43 -4.55 -16.92
CA PHE A 22 1.24 -4.93 -18.33
C PHE A 22 0.24 -6.08 -18.53
N CYS A 23 -0.04 -6.87 -17.48
CA CYS A 23 -0.97 -8.01 -17.56
C CYS A 23 -2.16 -7.89 -16.60
N THR A 24 -2.49 -6.68 -16.14
CA THR A 24 -3.55 -6.43 -15.15
C THR A 24 -4.91 -6.95 -15.60
N GLN A 25 -5.33 -6.62 -16.82
CA GLN A 25 -6.61 -7.08 -17.38
C GLN A 25 -6.68 -8.60 -17.49
N TRP A 26 -5.57 -9.24 -17.88
CA TRP A 26 -5.51 -10.70 -17.91
C TRP A 26 -5.65 -11.28 -16.50
N LEU A 27 -4.96 -10.71 -15.52
CA LEU A 27 -5.03 -11.17 -14.12
C LEU A 27 -6.44 -11.02 -13.56
N GLU A 28 -7.09 -9.87 -13.77
CA GLU A 28 -8.47 -9.61 -13.33
C GLU A 28 -9.50 -10.50 -14.03
N SER A 29 -9.21 -10.98 -15.25
CA SER A 29 -10.11 -11.90 -15.97
C SER A 29 -10.14 -13.32 -15.40
N LEU A 30 -9.15 -13.73 -14.61
CA LEU A 30 -9.07 -15.08 -14.05
C LEU A 30 -10.05 -15.30 -12.90
N TRP A 31 -10.12 -14.33 -11.99
CA TRP A 31 -10.93 -14.38 -10.76
C TRP A 31 -10.90 -13.01 -10.07
N GLU A 32 -11.97 -12.65 -9.37
CA GLU A 32 -12.12 -11.34 -8.71
C GLU A 32 -11.01 -11.03 -7.67
N TYR A 33 -10.46 -12.06 -7.03
CA TYR A 33 -9.33 -11.90 -6.09
C TYR A 33 -7.98 -12.37 -6.65
N ALA A 34 -7.86 -12.64 -7.95
CA ALA A 34 -6.61 -13.08 -8.56
C ALA A 34 -5.47 -12.08 -8.32
N SER A 35 -5.78 -10.77 -8.34
CA SER A 35 -4.80 -9.72 -8.02
C SER A 35 -4.26 -9.83 -6.59
N TYR A 36 -5.14 -10.04 -5.61
CA TYR A 36 -4.74 -10.19 -4.21
C TYR A 36 -3.93 -11.47 -3.98
N LEU A 37 -4.34 -12.58 -4.61
CA LEU A 37 -3.60 -13.83 -4.54
C LEU A 37 -2.20 -13.68 -5.15
N PHE A 38 -2.09 -12.99 -6.28
CA PHE A 38 -0.79 -12.69 -6.90
C PHE A 38 0.11 -11.88 -5.97
N GLU A 39 -0.39 -10.79 -5.39
CA GLU A 39 0.37 -9.98 -4.43
C GLU A 39 0.78 -10.79 -3.19
N LEU A 40 -0.11 -11.66 -2.67
CA LEU A 40 0.20 -12.56 -1.57
C LEU A 40 1.35 -13.52 -1.93
N VAL A 41 1.30 -14.14 -3.12
CA VAL A 41 2.36 -15.04 -3.59
C VAL A 41 3.69 -14.30 -3.71
N VAL A 42 3.69 -13.09 -4.27
CA VAL A 42 4.90 -12.25 -4.35
C VAL A 42 5.43 -11.90 -2.96
N ALA A 43 4.56 -11.54 -2.02
CA ALA A 43 4.93 -11.25 -0.64
C ALA A 43 5.56 -12.47 0.05
N ILE A 44 4.98 -13.66 -0.10
CA ILE A 44 5.52 -14.92 0.46
C ILE A 44 6.89 -15.25 -0.16
N CYS A 45 7.00 -15.22 -1.49
CA CYS A 45 8.26 -15.44 -2.20
C CYS A 45 9.36 -14.45 -1.73
N SER A 46 9.01 -13.17 -1.55
CA SER A 46 9.94 -12.17 -1.05
C SER A 46 10.42 -12.48 0.38
N CYS A 47 9.52 -12.94 1.27
CA CYS A 47 9.86 -13.34 2.63
C CYS A 47 10.88 -14.50 2.63
N MET A 48 10.65 -15.50 1.78
CA MET A 48 11.57 -16.64 1.62
C MET A 48 12.95 -16.20 1.10
N LEU A 49 13.00 -15.26 0.15
CA LEU A 49 14.25 -14.76 -0.44
C LEU A 49 15.05 -13.87 0.52
N ILE A 50 14.37 -12.95 1.22
CA ILE A 50 15.01 -12.03 2.16
C ILE A 50 15.55 -12.80 3.38
N ASN A 51 14.86 -13.86 3.81
CA ASN A 51 15.26 -14.75 4.91
C ASN A 51 15.60 -13.97 6.19
N GLU A 52 14.96 -12.83 6.37
CA GLU A 52 14.89 -12.14 7.65
C GLU A 52 13.58 -12.57 8.30
N LYS A 53 13.64 -13.00 9.56
CA LYS A 53 12.41 -13.18 10.34
C LYS A 53 11.67 -11.83 10.31
N LEU A 54 10.40 -11.82 9.89
CA LEU A 54 9.54 -10.66 10.04
C LEU A 54 9.55 -10.28 11.52
N LYS A 55 10.31 -9.23 11.85
CA LYS A 55 10.38 -8.74 13.23
C LYS A 55 9.17 -7.85 13.41
N PHE A 56 8.11 -8.42 14.01
CA PHE A 56 6.92 -7.69 14.45
C PHE A 56 7.20 -6.78 15.66
N ASN A 57 8.39 -6.20 15.75
CA ASN A 57 8.80 -5.38 16.88
C ASN A 57 8.43 -3.92 16.59
N ILE A 58 7.46 -3.40 17.35
CA ILE A 58 7.06 -2.00 17.30
C ILE A 58 8.06 -1.21 18.16
N LYS A 59 9.08 -0.63 17.51
CA LYS A 59 9.97 0.32 18.19
C LYS A 59 9.30 1.68 18.29
N ASN A 60 9.43 2.33 19.45
CA ASN A 60 8.93 3.68 19.69
C ASN A 60 7.41 3.80 19.51
N VAL A 61 6.68 2.98 20.27
CA VAL A 61 5.21 2.93 20.30
C VAL A 61 4.55 4.32 20.40
N PRO A 62 4.99 5.26 21.27
CA PRO A 62 4.35 6.57 21.37
C PRO A 62 4.32 7.35 20.05
N ASN A 63 5.45 7.36 19.32
CA ASN A 63 5.51 8.04 18.03
C ASN A 63 4.66 7.35 16.97
N ILE A 64 4.62 6.02 16.94
CA ILE A 64 3.77 5.28 16.01
C ILE A 64 2.29 5.55 16.31
N LEU A 65 1.89 5.65 17.58
CA LEU A 65 0.54 6.04 17.97
C LEU A 65 0.20 7.46 17.50
N ILE A 66 1.10 8.44 17.72
CA ILE A 66 0.89 9.82 17.26
C ILE A 66 0.72 9.90 15.73
N ILE A 67 1.57 9.17 14.98
CA ILE A 67 1.48 9.15 13.51
C ILE A 67 0.20 8.43 13.06
N SER A 68 -0.18 7.33 13.71
CA SER A 68 -1.41 6.59 13.37
C SER A 68 -2.66 7.42 13.66
N THR A 69 -2.72 8.11 14.80
CA THR A 69 -3.83 9.03 15.12
C THR A 69 -3.89 10.17 14.12
N SER A 70 -2.75 10.76 13.76
CA SER A 70 -2.69 11.78 12.69
C SER A 70 -3.21 11.22 11.35
N SER A 71 -2.80 9.99 11.01
CA SER A 71 -3.23 9.32 9.78
C SER A 71 -4.73 9.03 9.76
N LEU A 72 -5.32 8.66 10.89
CA LEU A 72 -6.76 8.51 11.06
C LEU A 72 -7.50 9.83 10.81
N MET A 73 -7.02 10.93 11.41
CA MET A 73 -7.63 12.25 11.20
C MET A 73 -7.52 12.69 9.73
N ILE A 74 -6.41 12.39 9.06
CA ILE A 74 -6.24 12.65 7.63
C ILE A 74 -7.25 11.80 6.83
N GLY A 75 -7.36 10.50 7.09
CA GLY A 75 -8.31 9.62 6.39
C GLY A 75 -9.76 10.11 6.49
N LEU A 76 -10.17 10.51 7.70
CA LEU A 76 -11.48 11.13 7.95
C LEU A 76 -11.65 12.40 7.13
N PHE A 77 -10.67 13.31 7.18
CA PHE A 77 -10.71 14.56 6.43
C PHE A 77 -10.78 14.33 4.91
N ILE A 78 -10.01 13.38 4.39
CA ILE A 78 -9.99 13.02 2.97
C ILE A 78 -11.37 12.55 2.50
N TYR A 79 -12.03 11.67 3.25
CA TYR A 79 -13.38 11.25 2.91
C TYR A 79 -14.36 12.45 2.90
N ARG A 80 -14.34 13.26 3.97
CA ARG A 80 -15.23 14.43 4.10
C ARG A 80 -15.02 15.44 3.00
N PHE A 81 -13.78 15.68 2.62
CA PHE A 81 -13.43 16.56 1.52
C PHE A 81 -13.96 16.03 0.19
N ALA A 82 -13.78 14.73 -0.09
CA ALA A 82 -14.33 14.10 -1.29
C ALA A 82 -15.87 14.23 -1.34
N PHE A 83 -16.55 13.95 -0.22
CA PHE A 83 -18.00 14.07 -0.11
C PHE A 83 -18.48 15.52 -0.34
N ALA A 84 -17.87 16.51 0.32
CA ALA A 84 -18.20 17.91 0.16
C ALA A 84 -18.02 18.42 -1.28
N ASN A 85 -17.04 17.87 -2.01
CA ASN A 85 -16.77 18.19 -3.40
C ASN A 85 -17.47 17.26 -4.41
N LYS A 86 -18.37 16.38 -3.94
CA LYS A 86 -19.12 15.41 -4.76
C LYS A 86 -18.21 14.52 -5.62
N ILE A 87 -17.01 14.21 -5.13
CA ILE A 87 -16.11 13.24 -5.76
C ILE A 87 -16.70 11.85 -5.54
N LEU A 88 -16.97 11.12 -6.62
CA LEU A 88 -17.55 9.78 -6.56
C LEU A 88 -16.55 8.77 -5.99
N ILE A 89 -16.85 8.18 -4.84
CA ILE A 89 -16.02 7.17 -4.19
C ILE A 89 -16.49 5.78 -4.67
N PRO A 90 -15.63 4.95 -5.28
CA PRO A 90 -16.02 3.67 -5.88
C PRO A 90 -16.17 2.51 -4.88
N PHE A 91 -15.94 2.73 -3.58
CA PHE A 91 -15.93 1.68 -2.57
C PHE A 91 -17.33 1.45 -1.98
N ASP A 92 -17.73 0.18 -1.86
CA ASP A 92 -18.84 -0.22 -1.01
C ASP A 92 -18.38 -0.24 0.45
N LEU A 93 -18.78 0.76 1.22
CA LEU A 93 -18.47 0.88 2.65
C LEU A 93 -19.52 0.24 3.56
N THR A 94 -20.49 -0.48 2.97
CA THR A 94 -21.57 -1.16 3.69
C THR A 94 -21.35 -2.67 3.76
N SER A 95 -20.68 -3.26 2.75
CA SER A 95 -20.33 -4.67 2.73
C SER A 95 -19.22 -5.01 3.74
N ILE A 96 -19.47 -5.98 4.60
CA ILE A 96 -18.48 -6.51 5.57
C ILE A 96 -17.22 -6.99 4.83
N GLU A 97 -17.40 -7.62 3.67
CA GLU A 97 -16.29 -8.14 2.88
C GLU A 97 -15.38 -7.00 2.41
N SER A 98 -15.96 -5.96 1.81
CA SER A 98 -15.22 -4.77 1.37
C SER A 98 -14.53 -4.07 2.54
N LEU A 99 -15.14 -4.04 3.72
CA LEU A 99 -14.53 -3.50 4.93
C LEU A 99 -13.34 -4.34 5.43
N VAL A 100 -13.43 -5.67 5.37
CA VAL A 100 -12.30 -6.56 5.71
C VAL A 100 -11.15 -6.34 4.73
N PHE A 101 -11.45 -6.23 3.43
CA PHE A 101 -10.43 -5.95 2.43
C PHE A 101 -9.79 -4.57 2.64
N LEU A 102 -10.60 -3.53 2.82
CA LEU A 102 -10.15 -2.16 3.03
C LEU A 102 -9.34 -2.00 4.32
N LEU A 103 -9.81 -2.54 5.44
CA LEU A 103 -9.20 -2.30 6.74
C LEU A 103 -8.06 -3.26 7.04
N ILE A 104 -8.12 -4.52 6.60
CA ILE A 104 -7.16 -5.54 7.04
C ILE A 104 -6.29 -6.01 5.89
N VAL A 105 -6.91 -6.54 4.82
CA VAL A 105 -6.17 -7.22 3.75
C VAL A 105 -5.29 -6.24 2.99
N ALA A 106 -5.83 -5.10 2.57
CA ALA A 106 -5.10 -4.09 1.80
C ALA A 106 -3.92 -3.50 2.60
N PRO A 107 -4.06 -3.01 3.84
CA PRO A 107 -2.91 -2.54 4.62
C PRO A 107 -1.80 -3.60 4.81
N VAL A 108 -2.17 -4.87 5.02
CA VAL A 108 -1.17 -5.93 5.20
C VAL A 108 -0.45 -6.25 3.88
N LEU A 109 -1.20 -6.45 2.79
CA LEU A 109 -0.62 -6.80 1.49
C LEU A 109 0.16 -5.64 0.89
N GLU A 110 -0.41 -4.45 0.86
CA GLU A 110 0.24 -3.29 0.27
C GLU A 110 1.52 -2.93 1.02
N GLU A 111 1.51 -2.88 2.36
CA GLU A 111 2.75 -2.63 3.11
C GLU A 111 3.74 -3.81 2.98
N GLY A 112 3.25 -5.05 2.87
CA GLY A 112 4.09 -6.21 2.55
C GLY A 112 4.81 -6.08 1.20
N ILE A 113 4.12 -5.59 0.18
CA ILE A 113 4.71 -5.36 -1.15
C ILE A 113 5.63 -4.13 -1.13
N PHE A 114 5.13 -2.97 -0.72
CA PHE A 114 5.85 -1.71 -0.88
C PHE A 114 6.92 -1.48 0.19
N ARG A 115 6.65 -1.82 1.45
CA ARG A 115 7.56 -1.55 2.59
C ARG A 115 8.44 -2.70 3.01
N PHE A 116 8.10 -3.91 2.60
CA PHE A 116 8.97 -5.05 2.81
C PHE A 116 9.65 -5.47 1.51
N PHE A 117 8.91 -5.91 0.50
CA PHE A 117 9.51 -6.44 -0.73
C PHE A 117 10.25 -5.38 -1.57
N LEU A 118 9.55 -4.37 -2.09
CA LEU A 118 10.15 -3.32 -2.94
C LEU A 118 11.18 -2.51 -2.15
N TRP A 119 10.89 -2.20 -0.88
CA TRP A 119 11.83 -1.52 -0.01
C TRP A 119 13.17 -2.25 0.08
N LYS A 120 13.17 -3.56 0.36
CA LYS A 120 14.41 -4.34 0.49
C LYS A 120 15.14 -4.48 -0.85
N THR A 121 14.39 -4.54 -1.94
CA THR A 121 14.94 -4.57 -3.31
C THR A 121 15.67 -3.26 -3.61
N PHE A 122 15.03 -2.10 -3.44
CA PHE A 122 15.66 -0.81 -3.70
C PHE A 122 16.71 -0.41 -2.67
N ALA A 123 16.55 -0.84 -1.41
CA ALA A 123 17.53 -0.58 -0.36
C ALA A 123 18.85 -1.33 -0.60
N SER A 124 18.88 -2.34 -1.48
CA SER A 124 20.13 -2.94 -1.92
C SER A 124 21.02 -1.97 -2.71
N LEU A 125 20.43 -0.90 -3.26
CA LEU A 125 21.15 0.20 -3.91
C LEU A 125 21.42 1.33 -2.91
N ASN A 126 20.35 1.86 -2.30
CA ASN A 126 20.44 2.95 -1.33
C ASN A 126 19.12 3.09 -0.55
N ILE A 127 19.20 3.27 0.78
CA ILE A 127 18.02 3.36 1.65
C ILE A 127 17.15 4.60 1.39
N LYS A 128 17.74 5.74 1.03
CA LYS A 128 16.99 6.97 0.69
C LYS A 128 16.25 6.79 -0.64
N PHE A 129 16.88 6.11 -1.60
CA PHE A 129 16.21 5.76 -2.86
C PHE A 129 15.05 4.80 -2.62
N ALA A 130 15.19 3.82 -1.73
CA ALA A 130 14.08 2.93 -1.37
C ALA A 130 12.88 3.71 -0.82
N PHE A 131 13.11 4.68 0.07
CA PHE A 131 12.06 5.54 0.60
C PHE A 131 11.31 6.31 -0.49
N ILE A 132 12.05 6.98 -1.38
CA ILE A 132 11.47 7.78 -2.47
C ILE A 132 10.75 6.87 -3.48
N LEU A 133 11.41 5.84 -3.98
CA LEU A 133 10.88 4.97 -5.02
C LEU A 133 9.66 4.19 -4.54
N THR A 134 9.70 3.58 -3.34
CA THR A 134 8.51 2.88 -2.83
C THR A 134 7.33 3.82 -2.62
N THR A 135 7.58 5.11 -2.39
CA THR A 135 6.51 6.10 -2.28
C THR A 135 5.90 6.48 -3.61
N ILE A 136 6.75 6.71 -4.62
CA ILE A 136 6.30 6.96 -5.99
C ILE A 136 5.55 5.74 -6.53
N PHE A 137 6.09 4.52 -6.36
CA PHE A 137 5.46 3.29 -6.84
C PHE A 137 4.11 3.01 -6.17
N PHE A 138 3.97 3.28 -4.87
CA PHE A 138 2.70 3.12 -4.15
C PHE A 138 1.63 4.10 -4.66
N SER A 139 1.98 5.37 -4.84
CA SER A 139 1.04 6.36 -5.40
C SER A 139 0.71 6.03 -6.87
N TYR A 140 1.72 5.63 -7.65
CA TYR A 140 1.53 5.25 -9.05
C TYR A 140 0.68 3.99 -9.22
N SER A 141 0.76 2.99 -8.34
CA SER A 141 -0.11 1.81 -8.43
C SER A 141 -1.59 2.16 -8.29
N HIS A 142 -1.91 3.20 -7.52
CA HIS A 142 -3.26 3.74 -7.44
C HIS A 142 -3.63 4.54 -8.69
N PHE A 143 -2.71 5.38 -9.19
CA PHE A 143 -2.92 6.11 -10.44
C PHE A 143 -3.14 5.16 -11.63
N HIS A 144 -2.52 3.99 -11.62
CA HIS A 144 -2.66 2.99 -12.68
C HIS A 144 -4.10 2.57 -12.97
N ALA A 145 -5.01 2.67 -11.98
CA ALA A 145 -6.44 2.44 -12.20
C ALA A 145 -7.05 3.38 -13.26
N TYR A 146 -6.44 4.54 -13.52
CA TYR A 146 -6.90 5.54 -14.48
C TYR A 146 -7.13 4.96 -15.89
N TRP A 147 -6.30 4.01 -16.30
CA TRP A 147 -6.35 3.40 -17.63
C TRP A 147 -7.43 2.31 -17.78
N PHE A 148 -7.99 1.81 -16.67
CA PHE A 148 -8.92 0.67 -16.68
C PHE A 148 -10.32 1.06 -16.21
N PHE A 149 -10.43 2.11 -15.40
CA PHE A 149 -11.71 2.55 -14.85
C PHE A 149 -12.45 3.52 -15.76
N PRO A 150 -13.80 3.49 -15.76
CA PRO A 150 -14.64 4.47 -16.44
C PRO A 150 -14.34 5.92 -16.05
N GLN A 151 -14.58 6.84 -16.99
CA GLN A 151 -14.20 8.25 -16.87
C GLN A 151 -14.82 8.98 -15.66
N ASN A 152 -15.98 8.54 -15.18
CA ASN A 152 -16.62 9.11 -13.98
C ASN A 152 -15.82 8.87 -12.68
N PHE A 153 -14.88 7.92 -12.66
CA PHE A 153 -14.00 7.67 -11.52
C PHE A 153 -12.64 8.37 -11.62
N HIS A 154 -12.31 8.97 -12.77
CA HIS A 154 -10.98 9.58 -12.99
C HIS A 154 -10.64 10.68 -11.98
N GLN A 155 -11.62 11.50 -11.61
CA GLN A 155 -11.42 12.53 -10.58
C GLN A 155 -11.04 11.90 -9.23
N PHE A 156 -11.69 10.80 -8.84
CA PHE A 156 -11.36 10.08 -7.62
C PHE A 156 -9.97 9.45 -7.71
N ILE A 157 -9.59 8.87 -8.84
CA ILE A 157 -8.26 8.24 -9.02
C ILE A 157 -7.14 9.27 -8.89
N PHE A 158 -7.29 10.46 -9.48
CA PHE A 158 -6.34 11.56 -9.26
C PHE A 158 -6.28 11.99 -7.79
N TYR A 159 -7.45 12.17 -7.17
CA TYR A 159 -7.54 12.52 -5.76
C TYR A 159 -6.87 11.47 -4.85
N GLN A 160 -7.11 10.19 -5.14
CA GLN A 160 -6.50 9.03 -4.48
C GLN A 160 -5.00 8.99 -4.65
N THR A 161 -4.50 9.23 -5.85
CA THR A 161 -3.07 9.28 -6.13
C THR A 161 -2.37 10.30 -5.23
N ILE A 162 -2.98 11.47 -5.02
CA ILE A 162 -2.42 12.54 -4.17
C ILE A 162 -2.42 12.13 -2.70
N TYR A 163 -3.54 11.67 -2.14
CA TYR A 163 -3.56 11.33 -0.71
C TYR A 163 -2.76 10.06 -0.40
N THR A 164 -2.69 9.10 -1.32
CA THR A 164 -1.86 7.89 -1.16
C THR A 164 -0.37 8.21 -1.19
N LEU A 165 0.05 9.28 -1.87
CA LEU A 165 1.41 9.80 -1.75
C LEU A 165 1.72 10.26 -0.32
N ILE A 166 0.80 11.00 0.31
CA ILE A 166 0.94 11.46 1.71
C ILE A 166 0.97 10.26 2.66
N LEU A 167 0.01 9.34 2.52
CA LEU A 167 -0.05 8.12 3.32
C LEU A 167 1.24 7.31 3.19
N SER A 168 1.73 7.16 1.96
CA SER A 168 2.94 6.42 1.67
C SER A 168 4.20 7.06 2.28
N LEU A 169 4.27 8.39 2.35
CA LEU A 169 5.36 9.08 3.05
C LEU A 169 5.35 8.75 4.56
N LEU A 170 4.18 8.74 5.20
CA LEU A 170 4.03 8.40 6.63
C LEU A 170 4.43 6.94 6.90
N CYS A 171 3.91 6.03 6.08
CA CYS A 171 4.22 4.60 6.12
C CYS A 171 5.73 4.35 5.91
N GLY A 172 6.31 4.95 4.86
CA GLY A 172 7.73 4.86 4.56
C GLY A 172 8.61 5.45 5.66
N TYR A 173 8.18 6.53 6.32
CA TYR A 173 8.91 7.14 7.44
C TYR A 173 9.01 6.18 8.61
N SER A 174 7.95 5.42 8.90
CA SER A 174 7.95 4.40 9.96
C SER A 174 9.02 3.33 9.73
N VAL A 175 9.14 2.86 8.48
CA VAL A 175 10.16 1.88 8.07
C VAL A 175 11.55 2.50 8.11
N TRP A 176 11.71 3.71 7.56
CA TRP A 176 13.00 4.38 7.50
C TRP A 176 13.56 4.70 8.89
N LYS A 177 12.74 5.28 9.77
CA LYS A 177 13.16 5.80 11.08
C LYS A 177 13.14 4.73 12.17
N TYR A 178 12.13 3.87 12.19
CA TYR A 178 11.91 2.91 13.28
C TYR A 178 12.16 1.46 12.84
N ASN A 179 12.38 1.21 11.55
CA ASN A 179 12.52 -0.14 10.99
C ASN A 179 11.33 -1.05 11.40
N SER A 180 10.12 -0.51 11.27
CA SER A 180 8.88 -1.13 11.74
C SER A 180 7.87 -1.30 10.61
N LEU A 181 7.79 -2.51 10.05
CA LEU A 181 6.74 -2.85 9.07
C LEU A 181 5.36 -2.80 9.72
N VAL A 182 5.24 -3.30 10.96
CA VAL A 182 3.99 -3.27 11.72
C VAL A 182 3.53 -1.83 11.97
N GLY A 183 4.47 -0.92 12.26
CA GLY A 183 4.15 0.49 12.38
C GLY A 183 3.55 1.05 11.09
N SER A 184 4.07 0.66 9.93
CA SER A 184 3.53 1.02 8.62
C SER A 184 2.10 0.49 8.43
N ILE A 185 1.87 -0.79 8.73
CA ILE A 185 0.55 -1.44 8.66
C ILE A 185 -0.46 -0.73 9.58
N LEU A 186 -0.06 -0.37 10.81
CA LEU A 186 -0.94 0.33 11.75
C LEU A 186 -1.29 1.76 11.29
N ILE A 187 -0.33 2.49 10.71
CA ILE A 187 -0.57 3.81 10.14
C ILE A 187 -1.56 3.72 8.98
N HIS A 188 -1.36 2.76 8.07
CA HIS A 188 -2.25 2.52 6.93
C HIS A 188 -3.64 2.07 7.39
N PHE A 189 -3.72 1.09 8.29
CA PHE A 189 -4.97 0.68 8.94
C PHE A 189 -5.71 1.89 9.53
N ALA A 190 -5.01 2.74 10.27
CA ALA A 190 -5.60 3.92 10.91
C ALA A 190 -6.13 4.92 9.88
N PHE A 191 -5.43 5.13 8.75
CA PHE A 191 -5.93 5.93 7.63
C PHE A 191 -7.23 5.37 7.07
N ASN A 192 -7.26 4.08 6.74
CA ASN A 192 -8.45 3.44 6.15
C ASN A 192 -9.62 3.42 7.14
N LEU A 193 -9.34 3.23 8.42
CA LEU A 193 -10.33 3.37 9.49
C LEU A 193 -10.88 4.80 9.56
N GLY A 194 -10.01 5.81 9.50
CA GLY A 194 -10.42 7.21 9.44
C GLY A 194 -11.32 7.50 8.23
N PHE A 195 -10.94 7.00 7.06
CA PHE A 195 -11.73 7.13 5.82
C PHE A 195 -13.12 6.51 5.97
N TYR A 196 -13.21 5.30 6.55
CA TYR A 196 -14.48 4.64 6.85
C TYR A 196 -15.30 5.40 7.91
N LEU A 197 -14.70 5.86 9.01
CA LEU A 197 -15.42 6.70 9.99
C LEU A 197 -15.94 7.99 9.34
N GLY A 198 -15.20 8.52 8.39
CA GLY A 198 -15.62 9.62 7.52
C GLY A 198 -16.92 9.33 6.75
N SER A 199 -17.26 8.07 6.46
CA SER A 199 -18.51 7.72 5.77
C SER A 199 -19.72 7.53 6.67
N LEU A 200 -19.53 7.45 7.99
CA LEU A 200 -20.62 7.15 8.93
C LEU A 200 -21.39 8.39 9.42
N TYR A 201 -20.75 9.56 9.41
CA TYR A 201 -21.41 10.84 9.70
C TYR A 201 -21.62 11.66 8.43
#